data_AF-A0A1M7B2S6-F1
#
_entry.id   AF-A0A1M7B2S6-F1
#
_cell.length_a   1.000
_cell.length_b   1.000
_cell.length_c   1.000
_cell.angle_alpha   90.00
_cell.angle_beta   90.00
_cell.angle_gamma   90.00
#
_symmetry.space_group_name_H-M   'P 1'
#
loop_
_entity.id
_entity.type
_entity.pdbx_description
1 polymer ?
#
loop_
_entity_poly.entity_id
_entity_poly.type
_entity_poly.pdbx_seq_one_letter_code
_entity_poly.pdbx_strand_id
1 'polypeptide(L)'
;MKRFLVLFLLFAVYCVGYANEDLRVADSCYAARAERAKGDKADARNAKIMIEHYLKAMGDSSVWERATEGYVKSLFFSFRFVHFEKNHRKAKLDSLKTISETAYKQFPKNKEIAHVYASALSMWGNERGALTSVKDGIAAKVRDVATAAEDYQVLGRAHFVLPYVPLILSWPDKKLADKYLNMALQNDPRDLYNYFFLAELRFDQKRYADALDLIDRGLSRGIRTNYFLEDKRGRWELKELQKKINAKLDKK
;
A
#
# COMPACT_ATOMS: atom_id res chain seq x y z
N MET A 1 -13.84 -30.26 46.75
CA MET A 1 -13.34 -30.32 45.36
C MET A 1 -14.37 -29.86 44.31
N LYS A 2 -15.60 -30.41 44.26
CA LYS A 2 -16.60 -30.01 43.23
C LYS A 2 -17.00 -28.52 43.26
N ARG A 3 -17.08 -27.88 44.43
CA ARG A 3 -17.42 -26.44 44.55
C ARG A 3 -16.30 -25.48 44.07
N PHE A 4 -15.04 -25.89 44.20
CA PHE A 4 -13.89 -25.10 43.69
C PHE A 4 -13.76 -25.19 42.16
N LEU A 5 -14.12 -26.33 41.57
CA LEU A 5 -14.11 -26.53 40.11
C LEU A 5 -15.17 -25.66 39.40
N VAL A 6 -16.34 -25.46 40.03
CA VAL A 6 -17.43 -24.63 39.49
C VAL A 6 -17.10 -23.14 39.54
N LEU A 7 -16.41 -22.66 40.58
CA LEU A 7 -15.93 -21.27 40.64
C LEU A 7 -14.83 -20.98 39.61
N PHE A 8 -13.97 -21.96 39.32
CA PHE A 8 -12.91 -21.82 38.31
C PHE A 8 -13.50 -21.76 36.87
N LEU A 9 -14.56 -22.53 36.60
CA LEU A 9 -15.28 -22.52 35.33
C LEU A 9 -16.07 -21.22 35.11
N LEU A 10 -16.65 -20.62 36.16
CA LEU A 10 -17.33 -19.33 36.06
C LEU A 10 -16.35 -18.16 35.84
N PHE A 11 -15.13 -18.24 36.38
CA PHE A 11 -14.07 -17.25 36.11
C PHE A 11 -13.51 -17.36 34.68
N ALA A 12 -13.41 -18.57 34.15
CA ALA A 12 -12.95 -18.81 32.78
C ALA A 12 -13.92 -18.26 31.70
N VAL A 13 -15.22 -18.19 31.99
CA VAL A 13 -16.23 -17.62 31.08
C VAL A 13 -16.22 -16.08 31.09
N TYR A 14 -15.73 -15.44 32.17
CA TYR A 14 -15.55 -13.98 32.24
C TYR A 14 -14.28 -13.49 31.52
N CYS A 15 -13.39 -14.39 31.10
CA CYS A 15 -12.18 -14.05 30.33
C CYS A 15 -12.37 -14.10 28.82
N VAL A 16 -13.61 -14.14 28.31
CA VAL A 16 -13.88 -13.80 26.91
C VAL A 16 -13.74 -12.28 26.81
N GLY A 17 -12.52 -11.81 26.53
CA GLY A 17 -12.23 -10.38 26.38
C GLY A 17 -13.26 -9.77 25.43
N TYR A 18 -13.91 -8.69 25.86
CA TYR A 18 -14.80 -7.92 25.01
C TYR A 18 -13.99 -7.49 23.78
N ALA A 19 -14.31 -8.04 22.61
CA ALA A 19 -13.75 -7.56 21.37
C ALA A 19 -14.08 -6.07 21.26
N ASN A 20 -13.07 -5.23 21.04
CA ASN A 20 -13.27 -3.80 20.86
C ASN A 20 -14.25 -3.59 19.70
N GLU A 21 -15.44 -3.07 20.00
CA GLU A 21 -16.54 -3.06 19.04
C GLU A 21 -16.26 -2.11 17.87
N ASP A 22 -15.61 -0.99 18.14
CA ASP A 22 -15.14 -0.08 17.11
C ASP A 22 -14.15 -0.77 16.16
N LEU A 23 -13.20 -1.56 16.70
CA LEU A 23 -12.28 -2.34 15.86
C LEU A 23 -13.03 -3.34 14.98
N ARG A 24 -14.00 -4.07 15.54
CA ARG A 24 -14.78 -5.07 14.79
C ARG A 24 -15.57 -4.42 13.66
N VAL A 25 -16.24 -3.30 13.92
CA VAL A 25 -16.99 -2.54 12.90
C VAL A 25 -16.03 -2.03 11.82
N ALA A 26 -14.90 -1.46 12.22
CA ALA A 26 -13.90 -0.94 11.28
C ALA A 26 -13.34 -2.04 10.36
N ASP A 27 -12.95 -3.19 10.93
CA ASP A 27 -12.45 -4.35 10.18
C ASP A 27 -13.49 -4.87 9.18
N SER A 28 -14.77 -4.95 9.59
CA SER A 28 -15.86 -5.36 8.72
C SER A 28 -16.05 -4.38 7.55
N CYS A 29 -16.04 -3.07 7.83
CA CYS A 29 -16.15 -2.04 6.79
C CYS A 29 -14.95 -2.06 5.85
N TYR A 30 -13.73 -2.28 6.36
CA TYR A 30 -12.52 -2.37 5.55
C TYR A 30 -12.52 -3.62 4.66
N ALA A 31 -13.00 -4.76 5.14
CA ALA A 31 -13.20 -5.96 4.31
C ALA A 31 -14.22 -5.70 3.18
N ALA A 32 -15.29 -4.97 3.48
CA ALA A 32 -16.33 -4.57 2.54
C ALA A 32 -16.01 -3.27 1.75
N ARG A 33 -14.77 -2.75 1.78
CA ARG A 33 -14.44 -1.41 1.25
C ARG A 33 -14.70 -1.21 -0.25
N ALA A 34 -14.82 -2.29 -1.01
CA ALA A 34 -15.16 -2.27 -2.43
C ALA A 34 -16.67 -2.38 -2.71
N GLU A 35 -17.50 -2.67 -1.70
CA GLU A 35 -18.95 -2.74 -1.88
C GLU A 35 -19.50 -1.39 -2.34
N ARG A 36 -20.48 -1.44 -3.25
CA ARG A 36 -21.12 -0.26 -3.87
C ARG A 36 -20.17 0.66 -4.66
N ALA A 37 -18.95 0.21 -4.94
CA ALA A 37 -18.03 0.95 -5.80
C ALA A 37 -18.61 1.18 -7.20
N LYS A 38 -18.38 2.38 -7.75
CA LYS A 38 -18.75 2.75 -9.11
C LYS A 38 -17.48 2.89 -9.95
N GLY A 39 -17.30 2.00 -10.92
CA GLY A 39 -16.09 1.98 -11.75
C GLY A 39 -14.84 1.62 -10.95
N ASP A 40 -13.94 2.59 -10.81
CA ASP A 40 -12.69 2.52 -10.01
C ASP A 40 -12.80 3.31 -8.69
N LYS A 41 -14.00 3.82 -8.34
CA LYS A 41 -14.23 4.63 -7.14
C LYS A 41 -15.01 3.89 -6.06
N ALA A 42 -14.49 3.89 -4.84
CA ALA A 42 -15.12 3.34 -3.64
C ALA A 42 -16.27 4.23 -3.14
N ASP A 43 -17.21 3.63 -2.40
CA ASP A 43 -18.27 4.37 -1.71
C ASP A 43 -17.69 5.17 -0.53
N ALA A 44 -17.87 6.49 -0.55
CA ALA A 44 -17.31 7.39 0.44
C ALA A 44 -17.87 7.17 1.85
N ARG A 45 -19.11 6.65 1.99
CA ARG A 45 -19.73 6.42 3.30
C ARG A 45 -19.04 5.25 4.00
N ASN A 46 -18.78 4.16 3.29
CA ASN A 46 -18.09 3.03 3.90
C ASN A 46 -16.65 3.40 4.32
N ALA A 47 -15.96 4.19 3.48
CA ALA A 47 -14.64 4.71 3.82
C ALA A 47 -14.67 5.63 5.05
N LYS A 48 -15.70 6.47 5.20
CA LYS A 48 -15.89 7.30 6.39
C LYS A 48 -16.08 6.45 7.65
N ILE A 49 -16.95 5.44 7.60
CA ILE A 49 -17.24 4.57 8.75
C ILE A 49 -15.98 3.83 9.21
N MET A 50 -15.23 3.18 8.32
CA MET A 50 -14.00 2.48 8.73
C MET A 50 -12.96 3.42 9.36
N ILE A 51 -12.79 4.64 8.83
CA ILE A 51 -11.84 5.63 9.35
C ILE A 51 -12.27 6.09 10.76
N GLU A 52 -13.55 6.42 10.95
CA GLU A 52 -14.08 6.89 12.23
C GLU A 52 -13.99 5.82 13.32
N HIS A 53 -14.34 4.57 12.99
CA HIS A 53 -14.30 3.48 13.95
C HIS A 53 -12.86 3.04 14.28
N TYR A 54 -11.93 2.98 13.31
CA TYR A 54 -10.52 2.73 13.66
C TYR A 54 -9.97 3.83 14.58
N LEU A 55 -10.32 5.10 14.33
CA LEU A 55 -9.88 6.21 15.17
C LEU A 55 -10.40 6.09 16.62
N LYS A 56 -11.64 5.64 16.81
CA LYS A 56 -12.20 5.35 18.15
C LYS A 56 -11.49 4.17 18.81
N ALA A 57 -11.27 3.09 18.07
CA ALA A 57 -10.60 1.89 18.57
C ALA A 57 -9.16 2.16 19.05
N MET A 58 -8.48 3.18 18.48
CA MET A 58 -7.16 3.61 18.95
C MET A 58 -7.15 4.16 20.38
N GLY A 59 -8.31 4.48 20.97
CA GLY A 59 -8.43 4.87 22.38
C GLY A 59 -8.27 3.71 23.37
N ASP A 60 -8.28 2.47 22.88
CA ASP A 60 -8.08 1.26 23.67
C ASP A 60 -6.64 0.75 23.50
N SER A 61 -5.88 0.79 24.59
CA SER A 61 -4.47 0.40 24.59
C SER A 61 -4.24 -1.08 24.23
N SER A 62 -5.25 -1.94 24.43
CA SER A 62 -5.15 -3.38 24.11
C SER A 62 -5.15 -3.66 22.60
N VAL A 63 -5.65 -2.73 21.79
CA VAL A 63 -5.74 -2.88 20.32
C VAL A 63 -5.09 -1.72 19.56
N TRP A 64 -4.38 -0.83 20.26
CA TRP A 64 -3.90 0.43 19.72
C TRP A 64 -3.07 0.29 18.43
N GLU A 65 -2.10 -0.64 18.38
CA GLU A 65 -1.29 -0.86 17.18
C GLU A 65 -2.13 -1.35 16.00
N ARG A 66 -2.98 -2.35 16.21
CA ARG A 66 -3.85 -2.92 15.18
C ARG A 66 -4.87 -1.89 14.66
N ALA A 67 -5.46 -1.11 15.56
CA ALA A 67 -6.37 -0.02 15.20
C ALA A 67 -5.64 1.08 14.41
N THR A 68 -4.41 1.41 14.80
CA THR A 68 -3.56 2.38 14.08
C THR A 68 -3.21 1.88 12.68
N GLU A 69 -2.85 0.60 12.53
CA GLU A 69 -2.60 -0.03 11.23
C GLU A 69 -3.84 0.08 10.32
N GLY A 70 -5.01 -0.33 10.82
CA GLY A 70 -6.26 -0.24 10.09
C GLY A 70 -6.63 1.20 9.71
N TYR A 71 -6.39 2.16 10.62
CA TYR A 71 -6.62 3.58 10.38
C TYR A 71 -5.79 4.11 9.20
N VAL A 72 -4.47 3.88 9.20
CA VAL A 72 -3.61 4.39 8.13
C VAL A 72 -3.87 3.70 6.79
N LYS A 73 -4.17 2.39 6.80
CA LYS A 73 -4.60 1.64 5.60
C LYS A 73 -5.91 2.19 5.03
N SER A 74 -6.86 2.54 5.90
CA SER A 74 -8.13 3.13 5.50
C SER A 74 -7.96 4.52 4.88
N LEU A 75 -7.07 5.34 5.44
CA LEU A 75 -6.72 6.65 4.86
C LEU A 75 -6.02 6.51 3.50
N PHE A 76 -5.07 5.59 3.38
CA PHE A 76 -4.37 5.31 2.13
C PHE A 76 -5.34 4.82 1.04
N PHE A 77 -6.21 3.87 1.38
CA PHE A 77 -7.26 3.40 0.48
C PHE A 77 -8.19 4.53 0.06
N SER A 78 -8.67 5.34 1.01
CA SER A 78 -9.56 6.47 0.75
C SER A 78 -8.91 7.48 -0.19
N PHE A 79 -7.64 7.83 0.04
CA PHE A 79 -6.88 8.70 -0.86
C PHE A 79 -6.79 8.17 -2.30
N ARG A 80 -6.71 6.85 -2.47
CA ARG A 80 -6.54 6.21 -3.78
C ARG A 80 -7.83 5.96 -4.53
N PHE A 81 -8.92 5.66 -3.82
CA PHE A 81 -10.13 5.10 -4.42
C PHE A 81 -11.40 5.88 -4.10
N VAL A 82 -11.44 6.75 -3.09
CA VAL A 82 -12.61 7.60 -2.86
C VAL A 82 -12.51 8.86 -3.73
N HIS A 83 -13.62 9.26 -4.35
CA HIS A 83 -13.67 10.49 -5.12
C HIS A 83 -13.55 11.72 -4.21
N PHE A 84 -12.74 12.69 -4.61
CA PHE A 84 -12.67 14.02 -4.02
C PHE A 84 -12.17 15.03 -5.06
N GLU A 85 -12.52 16.29 -4.85
CA GLU A 85 -12.12 17.40 -5.72
C GLU A 85 -10.60 17.54 -5.83
N LYS A 86 -10.13 17.82 -7.06
CA LYS A 86 -8.69 17.89 -7.36
C LYS A 86 -7.93 18.90 -6.50
N ASN A 87 -8.57 20.03 -6.17
CA ASN A 87 -8.00 21.07 -5.31
C ASN A 87 -7.72 20.59 -3.87
N HIS A 88 -8.39 19.53 -3.40
CA HIS A 88 -8.17 18.94 -2.07
C HIS A 88 -7.04 17.90 -2.04
N ARG A 89 -6.53 17.49 -3.21
CA ARG A 89 -5.54 16.41 -3.31
C ARG A 89 -4.29 16.67 -2.48
N LYS A 90 -3.72 17.87 -2.59
CA LYS A 90 -2.51 18.26 -1.85
C LYS A 90 -2.73 18.18 -0.34
N ALA A 91 -3.80 18.80 0.16
CA ALA A 91 -4.12 18.81 1.58
C ALA A 91 -4.37 17.38 2.12
N LYS A 92 -5.06 16.52 1.35
CA LYS A 92 -5.27 15.12 1.73
C LYS A 92 -3.97 14.32 1.75
N LEU A 93 -3.08 14.54 0.79
CA LEU A 93 -1.79 13.85 0.75
C LEU A 93 -0.84 14.33 1.87
N ASP A 94 -0.84 15.63 2.17
CA ASP A 94 -0.10 16.20 3.29
C ASP A 94 -0.59 15.58 4.62
N SER A 95 -1.90 15.45 4.80
CA SER A 95 -2.51 14.79 5.96
C SER A 95 -2.14 13.31 6.04
N LEU A 96 -2.27 12.55 4.95
CA LEU A 96 -1.91 11.13 4.89
C LEU A 96 -0.42 10.91 5.23
N LYS A 97 0.48 11.72 4.67
CA LYS A 97 1.92 11.67 4.99
C LYS A 97 2.17 11.90 6.47
N THR A 98 1.59 12.95 7.04
CA THR A 98 1.82 13.32 8.45
C THR A 98 1.25 12.26 9.40
N ILE A 99 0.04 11.77 9.15
CA ILE A 99 -0.60 10.75 9.99
C ILE A 99 0.19 9.43 9.94
N SER A 100 0.54 8.97 8.73
CA SER A 100 1.32 7.73 8.58
C SER A 100 2.74 7.85 9.12
N GLU A 101 3.35 9.04 9.06
CA GLU A 101 4.64 9.31 9.72
C GLU A 101 4.54 9.15 11.24
N THR A 102 3.50 9.71 11.86
CA THR A 102 3.26 9.57 13.31
C THR A 102 3.03 8.11 13.69
N ALA A 103 2.22 7.39 12.91
CA ALA A 103 2.00 5.96 13.12
C ALA A 103 3.29 5.15 13.01
N TYR A 104 4.13 5.42 12.00
CA TYR A 104 5.41 4.73 11.84
C TYR A 104 6.40 5.04 12.97
N LYS A 105 6.45 6.28 13.46
CA LYS A 105 7.28 6.63 14.62
C LYS A 105 6.84 5.86 15.88
N GLN A 106 5.54 5.65 16.04
CA GLN A 106 4.98 4.92 17.17
C GLN A 106 5.18 3.39 17.04
N PHE A 107 5.01 2.85 15.84
CA PHE A 107 5.06 1.41 15.54
C PHE A 107 6.02 1.10 14.38
N PRO A 108 7.34 1.36 14.54
CA PRO A 108 8.30 1.27 13.41
C PRO A 108 8.52 -0.15 12.90
N LYS A 109 8.16 -1.18 13.68
CA LYS A 109 8.26 -2.60 13.31
C LYS A 109 7.04 -3.13 12.56
N ASN A 110 5.95 -2.37 12.52
CA ASN A 110 4.75 -2.77 11.80
C ASN A 110 4.95 -2.54 10.30
N LYS A 111 5.07 -3.64 9.54
CA LYS A 111 5.38 -3.60 8.11
C LYS A 111 4.29 -2.91 7.27
N GLU A 112 3.03 -3.05 7.65
CA GLU A 112 1.90 -2.43 6.94
C GLU A 112 1.88 -0.90 7.17
N ILE A 113 2.13 -0.46 8.41
CA ILE A 113 2.28 0.97 8.72
C ILE A 113 3.49 1.55 7.95
N ALA A 114 4.62 0.84 7.94
CA ALA A 114 5.81 1.25 7.20
C ALA A 114 5.56 1.35 5.69
N HIS A 115 4.86 0.36 5.11
CA HIS A 115 4.45 0.36 3.70
C HIS A 115 3.58 1.57 3.35
N VAL A 116 2.54 1.83 4.15
CA VAL A 116 1.64 2.98 3.94
C VAL A 116 2.41 4.29 4.04
N TYR A 117 3.30 4.42 5.04
CA TYR A 117 4.09 5.62 5.21
C TYR A 117 5.07 5.85 4.06
N ALA A 118 5.84 4.83 3.67
CA ALA A 118 6.79 4.94 2.56
C ALA A 118 6.07 5.25 1.23
N SER A 119 4.90 4.66 1.01
CA SER A 119 4.04 4.94 -0.15
C SER A 119 3.49 6.37 -0.12
N ALA A 120 2.98 6.85 1.02
CA ALA A 120 2.51 8.22 1.19
C ALA A 120 3.63 9.23 0.92
N LEU A 121 4.82 8.98 1.46
CA LEU A 121 6.01 9.79 1.29
C LEU A 121 6.49 9.81 -0.17
N SER A 122 6.46 8.66 -0.85
CA SER A 122 6.77 8.54 -2.28
C SER A 122 5.80 9.34 -3.15
N MET A 123 4.49 9.22 -2.92
CA MET A 123 3.47 10.01 -3.63
C MET A 123 3.66 11.52 -3.39
N TRP A 124 3.94 11.90 -2.14
CA TRP A 124 4.16 13.29 -1.74
C TRP A 124 5.38 13.91 -2.42
N GLY A 125 6.46 13.14 -2.55
CA GLY A 125 7.66 13.53 -3.29
C GLY A 125 7.40 13.66 -4.78
N ASN A 126 6.71 12.67 -5.37
CA ASN A 126 6.39 12.68 -6.80
C ASN A 126 5.58 13.92 -7.22
N GLU A 127 4.63 14.36 -6.39
CA GLU A 127 3.84 15.58 -6.66
C GLU A 127 4.66 16.88 -6.64
N ARG A 128 5.85 16.86 -6.02
CA ARG A 128 6.78 18.00 -5.95
C ARG A 128 7.95 17.88 -6.93
N GLY A 129 8.01 16.78 -7.68
CA GLY A 129 9.08 16.46 -8.61
C GLY A 129 10.24 15.70 -7.96
N ALA A 130 10.89 14.87 -8.78
CA ALA A 130 11.91 13.95 -8.29
C ALA A 130 13.18 14.67 -7.80
N LEU A 131 13.60 15.76 -8.43
CA LEU A 131 14.76 16.55 -7.99
C LEU A 131 14.51 17.22 -6.62
N THR A 132 13.34 17.82 -6.43
CA THR A 132 12.92 18.38 -5.13
C THR A 132 12.91 17.29 -4.05
N SER A 133 12.41 16.10 -4.40
CA SER A 133 12.40 14.95 -3.49
C SER A 133 13.78 14.50 -3.03
N VAL A 134 14.78 14.57 -3.93
CA VAL A 134 16.17 14.27 -3.59
C VAL A 134 16.75 15.37 -2.69
N LYS A 135 16.57 16.65 -3.06
CA LYS A 135 17.09 17.80 -2.33
C LYS A 135 16.58 17.85 -0.88
N ASP A 136 15.31 17.53 -0.67
CA ASP A 136 14.66 17.59 0.64
C ASP A 136 14.83 16.28 1.45
N GLY A 137 15.65 15.33 0.98
CA GLY A 137 15.93 14.06 1.66
C GLY A 137 14.78 13.06 1.70
N ILE A 138 13.67 13.34 1.01
CA ILE A 138 12.47 12.49 0.97
C ILE A 138 12.78 11.15 0.33
N ALA A 139 13.54 11.18 -0.76
CA ALA A 139 13.97 9.98 -1.45
C ALA A 139 14.71 9.03 -0.49
N ALA A 140 15.68 9.54 0.26
CA ALA A 140 16.45 8.74 1.22
C ALA A 140 15.54 8.17 2.32
N LYS A 141 14.61 8.98 2.83
CA LYS A 141 13.65 8.53 3.85
C LYS A 141 12.71 7.42 3.34
N VAL A 142 12.25 7.47 2.09
CA VAL A 142 11.49 6.36 1.47
C VAL A 142 12.33 5.08 1.46
N ARG A 143 13.58 5.16 0.98
CA ARG A 143 14.51 4.03 0.94
C ARG A 143 14.72 3.44 2.33
N ASP A 144 14.99 4.28 3.32
CA ASP A 144 15.36 3.83 4.67
C ASP A 144 14.18 3.13 5.37
N VAL A 145 12.96 3.69 5.26
CA VAL A 145 11.74 3.04 5.78
C VAL A 145 11.49 1.71 5.08
N ALA A 146 11.55 1.68 3.74
CA ALA A 146 11.31 0.47 2.98
C ALA A 146 12.40 -0.59 3.21
N THR A 147 13.63 -0.19 3.48
CA THR A 147 14.73 -1.09 3.85
C THR A 147 14.47 -1.72 5.21
N ALA A 148 14.12 -0.90 6.21
CA ALA A 148 13.83 -1.39 7.56
C ALA A 148 12.62 -2.34 7.61
N ALA A 149 11.61 -2.10 6.76
CA ALA A 149 10.43 -2.96 6.66
C ALA A 149 10.60 -4.17 5.74
N GLU A 150 11.72 -4.26 5.00
CA GLU A 150 11.94 -5.22 3.91
C GLU A 150 10.84 -5.15 2.82
N ASP A 151 10.36 -3.94 2.54
CA ASP A 151 9.37 -3.66 1.50
C ASP A 151 10.05 -3.58 0.13
N TYR A 152 10.27 -4.74 -0.47
CA TYR A 152 10.93 -4.85 -1.77
C TYR A 152 10.15 -4.19 -2.91
N GLN A 153 8.82 -4.06 -2.79
CA GLN A 153 8.03 -3.38 -3.80
C GLN A 153 8.38 -1.89 -3.83
N VAL A 154 8.34 -1.22 -2.66
CA VAL A 154 8.69 0.21 -2.56
C VAL A 154 10.17 0.45 -2.85
N LEU A 155 11.08 -0.41 -2.36
CA LEU A 155 12.50 -0.33 -2.67
C LEU A 155 12.78 -0.42 -4.17
N GLY A 156 12.23 -1.46 -4.82
CA GLY A 156 12.41 -1.66 -6.25
C GLY A 156 11.88 -0.48 -7.06
N ARG A 157 10.73 0.08 -6.66
CA ARG A 157 10.18 1.29 -7.27
C ARG A 157 11.07 2.50 -7.08
N ALA A 158 11.55 2.77 -5.88
CA ALA A 158 12.43 3.90 -5.60
C ALA A 158 13.71 3.85 -6.44
N HIS A 159 14.32 2.67 -6.58
CA HIS A 159 15.49 2.45 -7.44
C HIS A 159 15.20 2.59 -8.94
N PHE A 160 13.94 2.47 -9.37
CA PHE A 160 13.56 2.60 -10.76
C PHE A 160 13.18 4.03 -11.16
N VAL A 161 12.32 4.69 -10.37
CA VAL A 161 11.64 5.93 -10.79
C VAL A 161 12.42 7.21 -10.48
N LEU A 162 13.37 7.16 -9.55
CA LEU A 162 14.16 8.34 -9.21
C LEU A 162 15.26 8.58 -10.27
N PRO A 163 15.59 9.86 -10.56
CA PRO A 163 16.74 10.17 -11.38
C PRO A 163 18.03 9.91 -10.61
N TYR A 164 19.07 9.47 -11.31
CA TYR A 164 20.42 9.48 -10.76
C TYR A 164 20.90 10.92 -10.64
N VAL A 165 21.43 11.29 -9.47
CA VAL A 165 21.98 12.62 -9.20
C VAL A 165 23.45 12.48 -8.80
N PRO A 166 24.40 12.69 -9.74
CA PRO A 166 25.82 12.55 -9.48
C PRO A 166 26.26 13.36 -8.25
N LEU A 167 27.20 12.81 -7.48
CA LEU A 167 27.82 13.44 -6.29
C LEU A 167 26.87 13.69 -5.09
N ILE A 168 25.56 13.61 -5.27
CA ILE A 168 24.55 13.79 -4.21
C ILE A 168 24.04 12.44 -3.72
N LEU A 169 23.84 11.47 -4.63
CA LEU A 169 23.38 10.13 -4.28
C LEU A 169 24.20 9.05 -5.00
N SER A 170 24.60 8.01 -4.25
CA SER A 170 25.16 6.77 -4.79
C SER A 170 24.10 5.80 -5.33
N TRP A 171 22.84 6.22 -5.29
CA TRP A 171 21.63 5.50 -5.71
C TRP A 171 20.71 6.52 -6.39
N PRO A 172 19.69 6.16 -7.17
CA PRO A 172 19.16 4.83 -7.49
C PRO A 172 20.08 3.94 -8.35
N ASP A 173 19.74 2.66 -8.45
CA ASP A 173 20.49 1.63 -9.21
C ASP A 173 19.49 0.68 -9.88
N LYS A 174 19.51 0.64 -11.22
CA LYS A 174 18.59 -0.20 -12.00
C LYS A 174 18.78 -1.70 -11.78
N LYS A 175 19.98 -2.17 -11.39
CA LYS A 175 20.20 -3.58 -11.03
C LYS A 175 19.53 -3.92 -9.70
N LEU A 176 19.57 -2.99 -8.73
CA LEU A 176 18.83 -3.14 -7.48
C LEU A 176 17.32 -3.05 -7.70
N ALA A 177 16.86 -2.17 -8.60
CA ALA A 177 15.45 -2.15 -9.00
C ALA A 177 14.99 -3.52 -9.53
N ASP A 178 15.78 -4.13 -10.42
CA ASP A 178 15.52 -5.46 -10.96
C ASP A 178 15.44 -6.52 -9.85
N LYS A 179 16.46 -6.57 -8.99
CA LYS A 179 16.53 -7.51 -7.86
C LYS A 179 15.30 -7.38 -6.97
N TYR A 180 15.00 -6.18 -6.48
CA TYR A 180 13.93 -5.98 -5.51
C TYR A 180 12.54 -6.19 -6.10
N LEU A 181 12.29 -5.80 -7.35
CA LEU A 181 10.99 -6.06 -7.99
C LEU A 181 10.76 -7.55 -8.25
N ASN A 182 11.81 -8.32 -8.56
CA ASN A 182 11.69 -9.78 -8.60
C ASN A 182 11.39 -10.37 -7.21
N MET A 183 12.07 -9.91 -6.16
CA MET A 183 11.80 -10.35 -4.78
C MET A 183 10.37 -10.00 -4.34
N ALA A 184 9.88 -8.80 -4.68
CA ALA A 184 8.51 -8.39 -4.39
C ALA A 184 7.49 -9.33 -5.05
N LEU A 185 7.69 -9.66 -6.33
CA LEU A 185 6.84 -10.60 -7.06
C LEU A 185 6.90 -12.02 -6.52
N GLN A 186 8.07 -12.48 -6.07
CA GLN A 186 8.22 -13.78 -5.43
C GLN A 186 7.50 -13.84 -4.07
N ASN A 187 7.56 -12.75 -3.29
CA ASN A 187 6.94 -12.66 -1.97
C ASN A 187 5.41 -12.58 -2.02
N ASP A 188 4.84 -11.79 -2.95
CA ASP A 188 3.40 -11.77 -3.18
C ASP A 188 3.07 -11.85 -4.68
N PRO A 189 3.00 -13.06 -5.25
CA PRO A 189 2.64 -13.27 -6.64
C PRO A 189 1.14 -13.10 -6.91
N ARG A 190 0.34 -12.70 -5.91
CA ARG A 190 -1.09 -12.38 -6.09
C ARG A 190 -1.33 -10.88 -6.26
N ASP A 191 -0.37 -10.03 -5.87
CA ASP A 191 -0.47 -8.60 -6.07
C ASP A 191 -0.11 -8.22 -7.52
N LEU A 192 -1.09 -7.66 -8.23
CA LEU A 192 -0.94 -7.26 -9.62
C LEU A 192 0.01 -6.08 -9.81
N TYR A 193 0.24 -5.28 -8.76
CA TYR A 193 1.25 -4.22 -8.81
C TYR A 193 2.67 -4.76 -8.94
N ASN A 194 2.98 -5.93 -8.36
CA ASN A 194 4.30 -6.56 -8.54
C ASN A 194 4.57 -6.93 -10.00
N TYR A 195 3.56 -7.46 -10.70
CA TYR A 195 3.65 -7.70 -12.14
C TYR A 195 3.83 -6.41 -12.93
N PHE A 196 2.98 -5.42 -12.66
CA PHE A 196 3.01 -4.16 -13.39
C PHE A 196 4.35 -3.44 -13.24
N PHE A 197 4.85 -3.34 -12.01
CA PHE A 197 6.09 -2.64 -11.74
C PHE A 197 7.30 -3.32 -12.38
N LEU A 198 7.37 -4.65 -12.34
CA LEU A 198 8.44 -5.39 -13.00
C LEU A 198 8.32 -5.30 -14.53
N ALA A 199 7.11 -5.38 -15.08
CA ALA A 199 6.87 -5.21 -16.52
C ALA A 199 7.26 -3.80 -17.00
N GLU A 200 6.99 -2.76 -16.22
CA GLU A 200 7.37 -1.38 -16.52
C GLU A 200 8.90 -1.23 -16.56
N LEU A 201 9.62 -1.87 -15.64
CA LEU A 201 11.08 -1.91 -15.68
C LEU A 201 11.59 -2.64 -16.95
N ARG A 202 10.99 -3.77 -17.33
CA ARG A 202 11.36 -4.50 -18.57
C ARG A 202 11.09 -3.66 -19.81
N PHE A 203 9.99 -2.91 -19.83
CA PHE A 203 9.67 -1.97 -20.89
C PHE A 203 10.74 -0.87 -21.03
N ASP A 204 11.16 -0.24 -19.92
CA ASP A 204 12.25 0.75 -19.92
C ASP A 204 13.58 0.17 -20.43
N GLN A 205 13.86 -1.10 -20.10
CA GLN A 205 15.01 -1.86 -20.61
C GLN A 205 14.86 -2.32 -22.07
N LYS A 206 13.77 -1.98 -22.76
CA LYS A 206 13.42 -2.44 -24.12
C LYS A 206 13.27 -3.96 -24.25
N ARG A 207 13.08 -4.68 -23.14
CA ARG A 207 12.84 -6.13 -23.07
C ARG A 207 11.35 -6.41 -23.22
N TYR A 208 10.81 -6.10 -24.41
CA TYR A 208 9.36 -6.10 -24.64
C TYR A 208 8.72 -7.49 -24.51
N ALA A 209 9.40 -8.55 -24.96
CA ALA A 209 8.92 -9.93 -24.78
C ALA A 209 8.74 -10.28 -23.29
N ASP A 210 9.74 -9.98 -22.47
CA ASP A 210 9.69 -10.23 -21.02
C ASP A 210 8.62 -9.38 -20.33
N ALA A 211 8.42 -8.14 -20.78
CA ALA A 211 7.36 -7.28 -20.28
C ALA A 211 5.96 -7.86 -20.60
N LEU A 212 5.77 -8.38 -21.82
CA LEU A 212 4.53 -9.02 -22.24
C LEU A 212 4.26 -10.32 -21.47
N ASP A 213 5.27 -11.17 -21.23
CA ASP A 213 5.12 -12.37 -20.38
C ASP A 213 4.63 -12.01 -18.97
N LEU A 214 5.24 -10.99 -18.35
CA LEU A 214 4.81 -10.51 -17.02
C LEU A 214 3.39 -9.97 -17.04
N ILE A 215 3.00 -9.26 -18.10
CA ILE A 215 1.64 -8.75 -18.26
C ILE A 215 0.65 -9.91 -18.38
N ASP A 216 0.93 -10.89 -19.22
CA ASP A 216 0.03 -12.04 -19.43
C ASP A 216 -0.11 -12.87 -18.15
N ARG A 217 0.99 -13.10 -17.44
CA ARG A 217 0.97 -13.75 -16.12
C ARG A 217 0.22 -12.97 -15.05
N GLY A 218 0.26 -11.64 -15.09
CA GLY A 218 -0.52 -10.78 -14.20
C GLY A 218 -2.00 -10.77 -14.57
N LEU A 219 -2.32 -10.71 -15.86
CA LEU A 219 -3.69 -10.71 -16.37
C LEU A 219 -4.35 -12.09 -16.33
N SER A 220 -3.59 -13.18 -16.21
CA SER A 220 -4.15 -14.51 -15.95
C SER A 220 -4.55 -14.71 -14.49
N ARG A 221 -4.12 -13.83 -13.59
CA ARG A 221 -4.58 -13.83 -12.18
C ARG A 221 -6.04 -13.38 -12.07
N GLY A 222 -6.78 -14.04 -11.17
CA GLY A 222 -8.10 -13.59 -10.76
C GLY A 222 -8.06 -12.26 -10.00
N ILE A 223 -9.25 -11.71 -9.71
CA ILE A 223 -9.40 -10.55 -8.83
C ILE A 223 -9.62 -11.05 -7.41
N ARG A 224 -8.83 -10.57 -6.45
CA ARG A 224 -9.00 -10.91 -5.03
C ARG A 224 -10.17 -10.13 -4.46
N THR A 225 -11.12 -10.81 -3.82
CA THR A 225 -12.29 -10.18 -3.19
C THR A 225 -11.88 -9.06 -2.23
N ASN A 226 -10.89 -9.32 -1.38
CA ASN A 226 -10.43 -8.38 -0.38
C ASN A 226 -9.49 -7.29 -0.93
N TYR A 227 -9.21 -7.24 -2.24
CA TYR A 227 -8.39 -6.21 -2.91
C TYR A 227 -9.02 -5.81 -4.26
N PHE A 228 -10.35 -5.87 -4.35
CA PHE A 228 -11.06 -5.80 -5.63
C PHE A 228 -10.72 -4.54 -6.43
N LEU A 229 -10.66 -3.36 -5.79
CA LEU A 229 -10.36 -2.10 -6.48
C LEU A 229 -8.89 -1.95 -6.83
N GLU A 230 -8.00 -2.40 -5.95
CA GLU A 230 -6.56 -2.45 -6.14
C GLU A 230 -6.22 -3.33 -7.35
N ASP A 231 -6.82 -4.53 -7.43
CA ASP A 231 -6.61 -5.46 -8.54
C ASP A 231 -7.26 -4.96 -9.84
N LYS A 232 -8.45 -4.34 -9.78
CA LYS A 232 -9.04 -3.69 -10.95
C LYS A 232 -8.11 -2.64 -11.54
N ARG A 233 -7.52 -1.81 -10.69
CA ARG A 233 -6.57 -0.77 -11.10
C ARG A 233 -5.26 -1.39 -11.61
N GLY A 234 -4.71 -2.38 -10.92
CA GLY A 234 -3.51 -3.10 -11.38
C GLY A 234 -3.70 -3.73 -12.76
N ARG A 235 -4.87 -4.36 -13.01
CA ARG A 235 -5.23 -4.87 -14.36
C ARG A 235 -5.30 -3.78 -15.41
N TRP A 236 -5.83 -2.62 -15.06
CA TRP A 236 -5.89 -1.48 -15.97
C TRP A 236 -4.47 -1.00 -16.33
N GLU A 237 -3.59 -0.81 -15.34
CA GLU A 237 -2.19 -0.41 -15.57
C GLU A 237 -1.45 -1.42 -16.47
N LEU A 238 -1.63 -2.72 -16.24
CA LEU A 238 -1.06 -3.78 -17.09
C LEU A 238 -1.53 -3.68 -18.54
N LYS A 239 -2.83 -3.47 -18.76
CA LYS A 239 -3.40 -3.31 -20.11
C LYS A 239 -2.92 -2.05 -20.81
N GLU A 240 -2.78 -0.94 -20.08
CA GLU A 240 -2.24 0.31 -20.63
C GLU A 240 -0.77 0.15 -21.01
N LEU A 241 0.02 -0.57 -20.21
CA LEU A 241 1.40 -0.88 -20.56
C LEU A 241 1.49 -1.79 -21.79
N GLN A 242 0.61 -2.79 -21.90
CA GLN A 242 0.53 -3.67 -23.07
C GLN A 242 0.29 -2.86 -24.37
N LYS A 243 -0.66 -1.92 -24.34
CA LYS A 243 -0.93 -1.02 -25.47
C LYS A 243 0.31 -0.21 -25.86
N LYS A 244 1.04 0.33 -24.88
CA LYS A 244 2.28 1.08 -25.13
C LYS A 244 3.36 0.21 -25.77
N ILE A 245 3.48 -1.05 -25.37
CA ILE A 245 4.42 -2.01 -25.96
C ILE A 245 4.05 -2.30 -27.40
N ASN A 246 2.79 -2.65 -27.68
CA ASN A 246 2.33 -2.98 -29.02
C ASN A 246 2.55 -1.81 -29.99
N ALA A 247 2.22 -0.58 -29.57
CA ALA A 247 2.47 0.62 -30.35
C ALA A 247 3.96 0.91 -30.62
N LYS A 248 4.89 0.32 -29.85
CA LYS A 248 6.35 0.39 -30.11
C LYS A 248 6.82 -0.71 -31.05
N LEU A 249 6.17 -1.87 -31.05
CA LEU A 249 6.48 -3.01 -31.91
C LEU A 249 5.94 -2.77 -33.33
N ASP A 250 4.73 -2.24 -33.46
CA ASP A 250 4.09 -1.94 -34.76
C ASP A 250 4.80 -0.82 -35.56
N LYS A 251 5.70 -0.07 -34.92
CA LYS A 251 6.49 1.01 -35.53
C LYS A 251 7.88 0.55 -36.01
N LYS A 252 8.21 -0.73 -35.90
CA LYS A 252 9.44 -1.33 -36.40
C LYS A 252 9.16 -2.16 -37.64
#